data_AF-A0A954XUT3-F1
#
_entry.id   AF-A0A954XUT3-F1
#
_cell.length_a   1.000
_cell.length_b   1.000
_cell.length_c   1.000
_cell.angle_alpha   90.00
_cell.angle_beta   90.00
_cell.angle_gamma   90.00
#
_symmetry.space_group_name_H-M   'P 1'
#
loop_
_entity.id
_entity.type
_entity.pdbx_description
1 polymer ?
#
loop_
_entity_poly.entity_id
_entity_poly.type
_entity_poly.pdbx_seq_one_letter_code
_entity_poly.pdbx_strand_id
1 'polypeptide(L)'
;MKLQFEPNLDYQLAAVEAVCDLFRGQEMCRTEFTVTLMPEEATLFDQGRASDLGLGNRLSLLDDEILKNLNDVQLRGGLAQSGTLASGDFTVEMETGTGKTYVYLRTILELNKRFGFTKFVIVVPSVAIKEGVYKALQMTEEHFRSLYAGTPFEYFLYDSSKLGQVRNFATSSQIQVMVVTVGAINKKDVN
;
A
#
# COMPACT_ATOMS: atom_id res chain seq x y z
N MET A 1 9.88 25.56 8.00
CA MET A 1 8.95 25.88 6.90
C MET A 1 7.92 24.76 6.84
N LYS A 2 6.62 25.05 7.08
CA LYS A 2 5.54 24.06 6.90
C LYS A 2 5.09 24.12 5.45
N LEU A 3 5.06 22.98 4.76
CA LEU A 3 4.45 22.90 3.44
C LEU A 3 2.93 22.95 3.57
N GLN A 4 2.28 23.65 2.65
CA GLN A 4 0.83 23.60 2.48
C GLN A 4 0.53 22.64 1.32
N PHE A 5 -0.36 21.68 1.56
CA PHE A 5 -0.80 20.73 0.55
C PHE A 5 -2.19 21.14 0.07
N GLU A 6 -2.41 21.11 -1.24
CA GLU A 6 -3.73 21.36 -1.84
C GLU A 6 -4.44 20.02 -2.10
N PRO A 7 -5.48 19.67 -1.32
CA PRO A 7 -6.11 18.36 -1.42
C PRO A 7 -7.08 18.23 -2.60
N ASN A 8 -7.41 19.31 -3.30
CA ASN A 8 -8.53 19.33 -4.26
C ASN A 8 -8.07 19.58 -5.71
N LEU A 9 -6.83 19.23 -6.03
CA LEU A 9 -6.33 19.30 -7.41
C LEU A 9 -6.99 18.21 -8.26
N ASP A 10 -7.77 18.62 -9.26
CA ASP A 10 -8.60 17.72 -10.07
C ASP A 10 -7.82 16.56 -10.70
N TYR A 11 -6.62 16.84 -11.23
CA TYR A 11 -5.79 15.80 -11.85
C TYR A 11 -5.24 14.80 -10.82
N GLN A 12 -4.99 15.22 -9.57
CA GLN A 12 -4.59 14.30 -8.51
C GLN A 12 -5.76 13.46 -8.04
N LEU A 13 -6.94 14.07 -7.88
CA LEU A 13 -8.18 13.36 -7.54
C LEU A 13 -8.54 12.34 -8.62
N ALA A 14 -8.47 12.72 -9.90
CA ALA A 14 -8.74 11.82 -11.01
C ALA A 14 -7.83 10.59 -11.00
N ALA A 15 -6.53 10.78 -10.71
CA ALA A 15 -5.59 9.67 -10.60
C ALA A 15 -5.89 8.75 -9.39
N VAL A 16 -6.26 9.32 -8.24
CA VAL A 16 -6.67 8.55 -7.06
C VAL A 16 -7.95 7.77 -7.33
N GLU A 17 -8.95 8.39 -7.95
CA GLU A 17 -10.22 7.75 -8.33
C GLU A 17 -10.01 6.64 -9.35
N ALA A 18 -9.12 6.83 -10.33
CA ALA A 18 -8.80 5.80 -11.32
C ALA A 18 -8.31 4.50 -10.66
N VAL A 19 -7.50 4.60 -9.60
CA VAL A 19 -7.05 3.41 -8.85
C VAL A 19 -8.18 2.84 -7.98
N CYS A 20 -8.91 3.69 -7.25
CA CYS A 20 -9.96 3.22 -6.34
C CYS A 20 -11.11 2.54 -7.09
N ASP A 21 -11.44 3.01 -8.28
CA ASP A 21 -12.51 2.47 -9.11
C ASP A 21 -12.22 1.07 -9.66
N LEU A 22 -10.95 0.66 -9.76
CA LEU A 22 -10.58 -0.73 -10.10
C LEU A 22 -11.17 -1.73 -9.11
N PHE A 23 -11.32 -1.32 -7.85
CA PHE A 23 -11.82 -2.15 -6.75
C PHE A 23 -13.29 -1.87 -6.42
N ARG A 24 -14.04 -1.19 -7.31
CA ARG A 24 -15.47 -0.96 -7.10
C ARG A 24 -16.22 -2.28 -6.95
N GLY A 25 -17.06 -2.38 -5.91
CA GLY A 25 -17.77 -3.61 -5.54
C GLY A 25 -17.03 -4.47 -4.52
N GLN A 26 -15.77 -4.15 -4.17
CA GLN A 26 -15.04 -4.82 -3.11
C GLN A 26 -15.73 -4.60 -1.75
N GLU A 27 -16.03 -5.70 -1.06
CA GLU A 27 -16.54 -5.65 0.32
C GLU A 27 -15.41 -5.31 1.30
N MET A 28 -15.75 -4.70 2.43
CA MET A 28 -14.79 -4.50 3.52
C MET A 28 -14.48 -5.87 4.16
N CYS A 29 -13.42 -6.50 3.69
CA CYS A 29 -13.02 -7.83 4.11
C CYS A 29 -11.53 -7.87 4.44
N ARG A 30 -11.21 -8.55 5.54
CA ARG A 30 -9.84 -8.85 5.96
C ARG A 30 -9.64 -10.36 5.97
N THR A 31 -8.43 -10.81 5.67
CA THR A 31 -8.05 -12.22 5.80
C THR A 31 -7.25 -12.37 7.08
N GLU A 32 -7.64 -13.32 7.92
CA GLU A 32 -6.87 -13.72 9.09
C GLU A 32 -5.95 -14.89 8.72
N PHE A 33 -4.71 -14.87 9.20
CA PHE A 33 -3.75 -15.96 8.98
C PHE A 33 -2.87 -16.17 10.22
N THR A 34 -2.16 -17.29 10.31
CA THR A 34 -1.30 -17.60 11.44
C THR A 34 0.12 -17.12 11.15
N VAL A 35 0.67 -16.25 12.00
CA VAL A 35 2.07 -15.82 11.97
C VAL A 35 2.86 -16.71 12.93
N THR A 36 3.68 -17.59 12.38
CA THR A 36 4.55 -18.50 13.15
C THR A 36 5.99 -18.02 13.16
N LEU A 37 6.66 -18.11 14.31
CA LEU A 37 8.10 -17.93 14.42
C LEU A 37 8.82 -19.13 13.79
N MET A 38 9.87 -18.87 13.00
CA MET A 38 10.77 -19.95 12.60
C MET A 38 11.55 -20.44 13.84
N PRO A 39 11.78 -21.77 13.99
CA PRO A 39 12.41 -22.32 15.19
C PRO A 39 13.79 -21.73 15.52
N GLU A 40 14.54 -21.29 14.51
CA GLU A 40 15.89 -20.72 14.66
C GLU A 40 15.89 -19.31 15.27
N GLU A 41 14.77 -18.60 15.21
CA GLU A 41 14.61 -17.22 15.72
C GLU A 41 13.87 -17.17 17.07
N ALA A 42 13.36 -18.32 17.55
CA ALA A 42 12.60 -18.41 18.78
C ALA A 42 13.53 -18.41 20.01
N THR A 43 13.45 -17.37 20.83
CA THR A 43 14.12 -17.35 22.14
C THR A 43 13.42 -18.29 23.14
N LEU A 44 14.09 -18.67 24.23
CA LEU A 44 13.47 -19.46 25.33
C LEU A 44 12.18 -18.83 25.89
N PHE A 45 12.01 -17.51 25.75
CA PHE A 45 10.80 -16.77 26.14
C PHE A 45 9.65 -16.89 25.12
N ASP A 46 9.93 -17.25 23.88
CA ASP A 46 8.94 -17.39 22.78
C ASP A 46 8.36 -18.81 22.70
N GLN A 47 8.93 -19.79 23.40
CA GLN A 47 8.43 -21.18 23.44
C GLN A 47 7.01 -21.32 24.03
N GLY A 48 6.45 -20.25 24.60
CA GLY A 48 5.06 -20.18 25.10
C GLY A 48 4.12 -19.29 24.26
N ARG A 49 4.61 -18.55 23.26
CA ARG A 49 3.78 -17.74 22.35
C ARG A 49 3.51 -18.52 21.07
N ALA A 50 2.57 -19.45 21.18
CA ALA A 50 2.06 -20.22 20.07
C ALA A 50 1.27 -19.31 19.11
N SER A 51 1.95 -18.78 18.09
CA SER A 51 1.40 -18.05 16.94
C SER A 51 0.64 -16.75 17.20
N ASP A 52 0.95 -15.71 16.43
CA ASP A 52 0.11 -14.50 16.39
C ASP A 52 -0.93 -14.62 15.26
N LEU A 53 -2.06 -13.92 15.42
CA LEU A 53 -3.02 -13.73 14.34
C LEU A 53 -2.53 -12.59 13.42
N GLY A 54 -2.19 -12.92 12.19
CA GLY A 54 -1.90 -12.00 11.11
C GLY A 54 -3.16 -11.49 10.42
N LEU A 55 -3.10 -10.26 9.92
CA LEU A 55 -4.16 -9.58 9.19
C LEU A 55 -3.66 -9.18 7.80
N GLY A 56 -4.36 -9.66 6.76
CA GLY A 56 -4.07 -9.37 5.36
C GLY A 56 -5.24 -8.67 4.67
N ASN A 57 -4.93 -7.97 3.57
CA ASN A 57 -5.97 -7.48 2.67
C ASN A 57 -6.61 -8.68 1.96
N ARG A 58 -7.94 -8.65 1.79
CA ARG A 58 -8.66 -9.65 1.00
C ARG A 58 -9.23 -8.99 -0.24
N LEU A 59 -8.92 -9.55 -1.40
CA LEU A 59 -9.60 -9.23 -2.65
C LEU A 59 -10.68 -10.29 -2.87
N SER A 60 -11.94 -9.87 -2.96
CA SER A 60 -13.09 -10.75 -3.19
C SER A 60 -13.68 -10.62 -4.58
N LEU A 61 -13.31 -9.57 -5.32
CA LEU A 61 -13.71 -9.38 -6.71
C LEU A 61 -13.16 -10.48 -7.60
N LEU A 62 -13.99 -10.94 -8.53
CA LEU A 62 -13.60 -11.84 -9.61
C LEU A 62 -12.85 -11.09 -10.71
N ASP A 63 -12.04 -11.80 -11.49
CA ASP A 63 -11.26 -11.21 -12.59
C ASP A 63 -12.15 -10.48 -13.61
N ASP A 64 -13.34 -11.00 -13.91
CA ASP A 64 -14.30 -10.36 -14.82
C ASP A 64 -14.88 -9.05 -14.24
N GLU A 65 -15.03 -8.96 -12.91
CA GLU A 65 -15.47 -7.74 -12.24
C GLU A 65 -14.38 -6.67 -12.27
N ILE A 66 -13.13 -7.08 -12.02
CA ILE A 66 -11.96 -6.20 -12.12
C ILE A 66 -11.77 -5.73 -13.56
N LEU A 67 -11.92 -6.61 -14.55
CA LEU A 67 -11.83 -6.27 -15.98
C LEU A 67 -12.91 -5.25 -16.37
N LYS A 68 -14.14 -5.43 -15.90
CA LYS A 68 -15.22 -4.47 -16.12
C LYS A 68 -14.87 -3.10 -15.53
N ASN A 69 -14.40 -3.07 -14.28
CA ASN A 69 -13.98 -1.84 -13.62
C ASN A 69 -12.82 -1.16 -14.37
N LEU A 70 -11.82 -1.93 -14.82
CA LEU A 70 -10.71 -1.45 -15.64
C LEU A 70 -11.22 -0.80 -16.93
N ASN A 71 -12.14 -1.45 -17.63
CA ASN A 71 -12.71 -0.96 -18.88
C ASN A 71 -13.49 0.36 -18.70
N ASP A 72 -14.19 0.51 -17.57
CA ASP A 72 -14.87 1.76 -17.20
C ASP A 72 -13.85 2.89 -16.92
N VAL A 73 -12.77 2.59 -16.19
CA VAL A 73 -11.68 3.53 -15.90
C VAL A 73 -10.97 3.96 -17.17
N GLN A 74 -10.62 3.01 -18.05
CA GLN A 74 -9.97 3.26 -19.34
C GLN A 74 -10.84 4.14 -20.23
N LEU A 75 -12.13 3.80 -20.38
CA LEU A 75 -13.06 4.58 -21.21
C LEU A 75 -13.16 6.03 -20.73
N ARG A 76 -13.32 6.24 -19.42
CA ARG A 76 -13.35 7.59 -18.83
C ARG A 76 -12.03 8.33 -18.99
N GLY A 77 -10.90 7.62 -18.97
CA GLY A 77 -9.57 8.16 -19.25
C GLY A 77 -9.26 8.38 -20.73
N GLY A 78 -10.18 8.03 -21.64
CA GLY A 78 -9.95 8.12 -23.09
C GLY A 78 -8.97 7.07 -23.63
N LEU A 79 -8.80 5.96 -22.92
CA LEU A 79 -7.92 4.84 -23.28
C LEU A 79 -8.71 3.72 -23.97
N ALA A 80 -8.02 2.96 -24.82
CA ALA A 80 -8.58 1.74 -25.40
C ALA A 80 -8.85 0.70 -24.31
N GLN A 81 -10.02 0.06 -24.38
CA GLN A 81 -10.45 -0.94 -23.41
C GLN A 81 -9.68 -2.25 -23.60
N SER A 82 -9.34 -2.90 -22.49
CA SER A 82 -8.69 -4.20 -22.48
C SER A 82 -9.69 -5.32 -22.76
N GLY A 83 -9.33 -6.25 -23.64
CA GLY A 83 -10.18 -7.42 -23.95
C GLY A 83 -10.15 -8.51 -22.89
N THR A 84 -9.07 -8.58 -22.10
CA THR A 84 -8.84 -9.58 -21.04
C THR A 84 -8.01 -8.96 -19.92
N LEU A 85 -8.16 -9.47 -18.69
CA LEU A 85 -7.30 -9.11 -17.57
C LEU A 85 -5.98 -9.90 -17.66
N ALA A 86 -4.89 -9.25 -18.08
CA ALA A 86 -3.60 -9.92 -18.26
C ALA A 86 -2.92 -10.27 -16.93
N SER A 87 -3.01 -9.36 -15.95
CA SER A 87 -2.53 -9.54 -14.57
C SER A 87 -3.28 -8.59 -13.64
N GLY A 88 -2.95 -8.64 -12.34
CA GLY A 88 -3.39 -7.64 -11.36
C GLY A 88 -2.53 -6.38 -11.31
N ASP A 89 -1.65 -6.17 -12.29
CA ASP A 89 -0.75 -5.02 -12.35
C ASP A 89 -1.36 -3.90 -13.19
N PHE A 90 -1.57 -2.74 -12.58
CA PHE A 90 -2.14 -1.58 -13.24
C PHE A 90 -1.14 -0.44 -13.29
N THR A 91 -1.17 0.33 -14.37
CA THR A 91 -0.27 1.47 -14.58
C THR A 91 -1.04 2.78 -14.54
N VAL A 92 -0.57 3.73 -13.73
CA VAL A 92 -1.05 5.12 -13.74
C VAL A 92 0.09 6.00 -14.24
N GLU A 93 -0.11 6.58 -15.43
CA GLU A 93 0.86 7.50 -16.01
C GLU A 93 0.61 8.92 -15.51
N MET A 94 1.68 9.58 -15.06
CA MET A 94 1.62 10.96 -14.59
C MET A 94 2.90 11.69 -14.96
N GLU A 95 2.75 12.90 -15.48
CA GLU A 95 3.85 13.80 -15.82
C GLU A 95 4.68 14.16 -14.57
N THR A 96 5.96 14.43 -14.77
CA THR A 96 6.85 14.88 -13.69
C THR A 96 6.35 16.19 -13.07
N GLY A 97 6.53 16.35 -11.76
CA GLY A 97 6.07 17.54 -11.05
C GLY A 97 4.56 17.59 -10.72
N THR A 98 3.75 16.63 -11.16
CA THR A 98 2.28 16.59 -10.86
C THR A 98 1.92 15.94 -9.52
N GLY A 99 2.91 15.60 -8.68
CA GLY A 99 2.65 15.06 -7.35
C GLY A 99 2.30 13.57 -7.31
N LYS A 100 2.86 12.75 -8.21
CA LYS A 100 2.75 11.27 -8.20
C LYS A 100 2.91 10.65 -6.80
N THR A 101 3.87 11.17 -6.02
CA THR A 101 4.10 10.75 -4.62
C THR A 101 2.90 11.00 -3.73
N TYR A 102 2.32 12.20 -3.81
CA TYR A 102 1.13 12.54 -3.04
C TYR A 102 -0.06 11.66 -3.45
N VAL A 103 -0.22 11.41 -4.76
CA VAL A 103 -1.30 10.58 -5.29
C VAL A 103 -1.25 9.16 -4.72
N TYR A 104 -0.14 8.41 -4.85
CA TYR A 104 -0.14 7.03 -4.35
C TYR A 104 -0.26 6.95 -2.82
N LEU A 105 0.28 7.93 -2.08
CA LEU A 105 0.14 7.97 -0.61
C LEU A 105 -1.32 8.22 -0.21
N ARG A 106 -2.00 9.12 -0.91
CA ARG A 106 -3.42 9.37 -0.69
C ARG A 106 -4.28 8.18 -1.11
N THR A 107 -3.92 7.51 -2.21
CA THR A 107 -4.61 6.30 -2.67
C THR A 107 -4.61 5.20 -1.60
N ILE A 108 -3.51 5.02 -0.86
CA ILE A 108 -3.46 4.09 0.28
C ILE A 108 -4.57 4.36 1.29
N LEU A 109 -4.77 5.64 1.65
CA LEU A 109 -5.77 6.07 2.62
C LEU A 109 -7.20 5.97 2.05
N GLU A 110 -7.40 6.28 0.76
CA GLU A 110 -8.69 6.07 0.09
C GLU A 110 -9.07 4.59 0.00
N LEU A 111 -8.12 3.71 -0.32
CA LEU A 111 -8.35 2.26 -0.35
C LEU A 111 -8.70 1.73 1.04
N ASN A 112 -8.08 2.25 2.10
CA ASN A 112 -8.50 1.95 3.47
C ASN A 112 -9.91 2.44 3.75
N LYS A 113 -10.22 3.70 3.44
CA LYS A 113 -11.52 4.32 3.70
C LYS A 113 -12.67 3.59 2.98
N ARG A 114 -12.44 3.13 1.75
CA ARG A 114 -13.47 2.49 0.91
C ARG A 114 -13.58 0.99 1.17
N PHE A 115 -12.45 0.30 1.32
CA PHE A 115 -12.39 -1.17 1.27
C PHE A 115 -11.74 -1.80 2.50
N GLY A 116 -11.27 -1.00 3.45
CA GLY A 116 -10.68 -1.49 4.71
C GLY A 116 -9.28 -2.10 4.57
N PHE A 117 -8.61 -1.90 3.42
CA PHE A 117 -7.23 -2.36 3.20
C PHE A 117 -6.27 -1.69 4.18
N THR A 118 -5.36 -2.47 4.75
CA THR A 118 -4.44 -2.02 5.79
C THR A 118 -2.98 -2.31 5.48
N LYS A 119 -2.67 -3.23 4.58
CA LYS A 119 -1.29 -3.64 4.28
C LYS A 119 -0.85 -3.12 2.94
N PHE A 120 0.18 -2.26 2.92
CA PHE A 120 0.67 -1.65 1.69
C PHE A 120 2.20 -1.72 1.64
N VAL A 121 2.72 -2.07 0.47
CA VAL A 121 4.17 -2.12 0.21
C VAL A 121 4.50 -1.18 -0.93
N ILE A 122 5.39 -0.22 -0.69
CA ILE A 122 5.92 0.69 -1.70
C ILE A 122 7.30 0.18 -2.10
N VAL A 123 7.41 -0.38 -3.31
CA VAL A 123 8.67 -0.87 -3.87
C VAL A 123 9.32 0.23 -4.70
N VAL A 124 10.58 0.56 -4.39
CA VAL A 124 11.34 1.62 -5.07
C VAL A 124 12.65 1.09 -5.68
N PRO A 125 13.17 1.69 -6.76
CA PRO A 125 14.33 1.13 -7.46
C PRO A 125 15.67 1.48 -6.78
N SER A 126 15.72 2.50 -5.91
CA SER A 126 16.96 2.95 -5.28
C SER A 126 16.78 3.41 -3.83
N VAL A 127 17.88 3.41 -3.07
CA VAL A 127 17.91 3.90 -1.68
C VAL A 127 17.59 5.39 -1.61
N ALA A 128 18.08 6.20 -2.56
CA ALA A 128 17.79 7.64 -2.58
C ALA A 128 16.28 7.91 -2.74
N ILE A 129 15.59 7.14 -3.60
CA ILE A 129 14.14 7.25 -3.74
C ILE A 129 13.45 6.75 -2.46
N LYS A 130 13.94 5.67 -1.83
CA LYS A 130 13.42 5.16 -0.55
C LYS A 130 13.40 6.25 0.52
N GLU A 131 14.51 6.97 0.71
CA GLU A 131 14.60 8.07 1.67
C GLU A 131 13.69 9.26 1.28
N GLY A 132 13.57 9.55 -0.02
CA GLY A 132 12.64 10.56 -0.52
C GLY A 132 11.18 10.25 -0.21
N VAL A 133 10.76 9.00 -0.39
CA VAL A 133 9.40 8.54 -0.04
C VAL A 133 9.17 8.60 1.47
N TYR A 134 10.14 8.16 2.27
CA TYR A 134 10.04 8.20 3.73
C TYR A 134 9.87 9.64 4.24
N LYS A 135 10.63 10.58 3.69
CA LYS A 135 10.49 12.00 4.00
C LYS A 135 9.13 12.55 3.54
N ALA A 136 8.61 12.12 2.39
CA ALA A 136 7.30 12.52 1.93
C ALA A 136 6.17 12.03 2.86
N LEU A 137 6.27 10.79 3.38
CA LEU A 137 5.36 10.25 4.40
C LEU A 137 5.35 11.13 5.65
N GLN A 138 6.53 11.46 6.18
CA GLN A 138 6.67 12.35 7.35
C GLN A 138 6.05 13.74 7.11
N MET A 139 6.29 14.31 5.94
CA MET A 139 5.82 15.65 5.60
C MET A 139 4.31 15.71 5.36
N THR A 140 3.71 14.62 4.89
CA THR A 140 2.27 14.54 4.59
C THR A 140 1.44 14.01 5.76
N GLU A 141 2.06 13.54 6.85
CA GLU A 141 1.37 12.92 7.98
C GLU A 141 0.31 13.81 8.63
N GLU A 142 0.66 15.05 9.01
CA GLU A 142 -0.28 16.01 9.63
C GLU A 142 -1.44 16.32 8.67
N HIS A 143 -1.14 16.48 7.38
CA HIS A 143 -2.11 16.76 6.34
C HIS A 143 -3.11 15.62 6.16
N PHE A 144 -2.62 14.38 6.01
CA PHE A 144 -3.47 13.21 5.85
C PHE A 144 -4.26 12.88 7.10
N ARG A 145 -3.67 13.04 8.29
CA ARG A 145 -4.40 12.88 9.55
C ARG A 145 -5.60 13.83 9.63
N SER A 146 -5.43 15.08 9.19
CA SER A 146 -6.54 16.04 9.08
C SER A 146 -7.57 15.61 8.03
N LEU A 147 -7.12 15.27 6.82
CA LEU A 147 -7.99 14.92 5.68
C LEU A 147 -8.82 13.64 5.92
N TYR A 148 -8.31 12.70 6.71
CA TYR A 148 -8.94 11.41 7.00
C TYR A 148 -9.36 11.28 8.48
N ALA A 149 -9.80 12.37 9.11
CA ALA A 149 -10.43 12.37 10.43
C ALA A 149 -9.65 11.63 11.54
N GLY A 150 -8.33 11.77 11.54
CA GLY A 150 -7.46 11.16 12.54
C GLY A 150 -7.09 9.70 12.28
N THR A 151 -7.44 9.13 11.12
CA THR A 151 -7.15 7.73 10.80
C THR A 151 -5.67 7.41 11.03
N PRO A 152 -5.34 6.47 11.93
CA PRO A 152 -3.96 6.12 12.23
C PRO A 152 -3.37 5.30 11.07
N PHE A 153 -2.18 5.70 10.65
CA PHE A 153 -1.35 4.93 9.74
C PHE A 153 0.10 4.99 10.20
N GLU A 154 0.79 3.87 10.10
CA GLU A 154 2.19 3.73 10.45
C GLU A 154 2.98 3.37 9.19
N TYR A 155 4.23 3.80 9.16
CA TYR A 155 5.11 3.55 8.04
C TYR A 155 6.54 3.31 8.50
N PHE A 156 7.26 2.45 7.78
CA PHE A 156 8.65 2.14 8.09
C PHE A 156 9.45 1.76 6.84
N LEU A 157 10.76 1.87 6.94
CA LEU A 157 11.69 1.38 5.93
C LEU A 157 12.03 -0.07 6.22
N TYR A 158 11.87 -0.94 5.23
CA TYR A 158 12.29 -2.33 5.35
C TYR A 158 13.80 -2.43 5.65
N ASP A 159 14.12 -3.21 6.66
CA ASP A 159 15.47 -3.51 7.13
C ASP A 159 15.47 -4.99 7.55
N SER A 160 16.26 -5.81 6.86
CA SER A 160 16.33 -7.26 7.12
C SER A 160 16.84 -7.59 8.52
N SER A 161 17.51 -6.64 9.20
CA SER A 161 17.94 -6.82 10.60
C SER A 161 16.83 -6.56 11.62
N LYS A 162 15.67 -6.04 11.20
CA LYS A 162 14.55 -5.60 12.07
C LYS A 162 13.26 -6.37 11.80
N LEU A 163 13.32 -7.70 11.90
CA LEU A 163 12.17 -8.59 11.65
C LEU A 163 10.94 -8.26 12.52
N GLY A 164 11.12 -7.67 13.70
CA GLY A 164 10.01 -7.20 14.54
C GLY A 164 9.07 -6.20 13.85
N GLN A 165 9.58 -5.35 12.95
CA GLN A 165 8.75 -4.41 12.19
C GLN A 165 7.90 -5.14 11.14
N VAL A 166 8.44 -6.20 10.51
CA VAL A 166 7.71 -7.05 9.57
C VAL A 166 6.62 -7.85 10.30
N ARG A 167 6.90 -8.33 11.52
CA ARG A 167 5.90 -8.98 12.37
C ARG A 167 4.77 -8.00 12.73
N ASN A 168 5.10 -6.78 13.17
CA ASN A 168 4.09 -5.75 13.45
C ASN A 168 3.28 -5.38 12.21
N PHE A 169 3.93 -5.29 11.04
CA PHE A 169 3.26 -5.11 9.76
C PHE A 169 2.23 -6.20 9.52
N ALA A 170 2.57 -7.47 9.77
CA ALA A 170 1.67 -8.60 9.57
C ALA A 170 0.50 -8.65 10.57
N THR A 171 0.69 -8.22 11.82
CA THR A 171 -0.32 -8.41 12.90
C THR A 171 -1.16 -7.18 13.22
N SER A 172 -0.69 -5.97 12.91
CA SER A 172 -1.40 -4.73 13.27
C SER A 172 -2.76 -4.62 12.57
N SER A 173 -3.78 -4.06 13.23
CA SER A 173 -5.09 -3.80 12.63
C SER A 173 -5.21 -2.42 11.96
N GLN A 174 -4.18 -1.59 12.09
CA GLN A 174 -4.07 -0.26 11.50
C GLN A 174 -3.43 -0.30 10.10
N ILE A 175 -3.48 0.83 9.39
CA ILE A 175 -2.80 0.98 8.10
C ILE A 175 -1.29 0.91 8.34
N GLN A 176 -0.62 0.05 7.58
CA GLN A 176 0.80 -0.21 7.63
C GLN A 176 1.38 -0.03 6.23
N VAL A 177 2.36 0.86 6.10
CA VAL A 177 3.04 1.16 4.84
C VAL A 177 4.52 0.81 4.95
N MET A 178 4.93 -0.26 4.29
CA MET A 178 6.33 -0.69 4.23
C MET A 178 6.99 -0.14 2.97
N VAL A 179 8.11 0.58 3.09
CA VAL A 179 8.89 1.05 1.95
C VAL A 179 10.13 0.18 1.78
N VAL A 180 10.30 -0.44 0.62
CA VAL A 180 11.37 -1.42 0.35
C VAL A 180 12.03 -1.16 -1.00
N THR A 181 13.32 -1.48 -1.14
CA THR A 181 13.99 -1.42 -2.44
C THR A 181 13.90 -2.75 -3.18
N VAL A 182 13.89 -2.71 -4.51
CA VAL A 182 13.98 -3.93 -5.35
C VAL A 182 15.20 -4.78 -4.97
N GLY A 183 16.34 -4.13 -4.70
CA GLY A 183 17.57 -4.80 -4.27
C GLY A 183 17.47 -5.48 -2.91
N ALA A 184 16.62 -5.01 -2.00
CA ALA A 184 16.41 -5.65 -0.70
C ALA A 184 15.55 -6.92 -0.81
N ILE A 185 14.64 -6.97 -1.79
CA ILE A 185 13.85 -8.18 -2.11
C ILE A 185 14.72 -9.21 -2.84
N ASN A 186 15.55 -8.74 -3.77
CA ASN A 186 16.38 -9.59 -4.63
C ASN A 186 17.74 -9.97 -4.03
N LYS A 187 18.01 -9.63 -2.76
CA LYS A 187 19.10 -10.27 -2.02
C LYS A 187 18.73 -11.74 -1.85
N LYS A 188 19.03 -12.53 -2.88
CA LYS A 188 19.37 -13.94 -2.68
C LYS A 188 20.42 -13.95 -1.57
N ASP A 189 20.22 -14.79 -0.58
CA ASP A 189 21.29 -15.18 0.34
C ASP A 189 22.46 -15.69 -0.51
N VAL A 190 23.36 -14.79 -0.85
CA VAL A 190 24.69 -15.16 -1.32
C VAL A 190 25.43 -15.52 -0.05
N ASN A 191 25.19 -16.76 0.39
CA ASN A 191 26.07 -17.49 1.29
C ASN A 191 27.47 -17.57 0.68
#